data_AF-A0A5N7BTP1-F1
#
_entry.id   AF-A0A5N7BTP1-F1
#
_cell.length_a   1.000
_cell.length_b   1.000
_cell.length_c   1.000
_cell.angle_alpha   90.00
_cell.angle_beta   90.00
_cell.angle_gamma   90.00
#
_symmetry.space_group_name_H-M   'P 1'
#
loop_
_entity.id
_entity.type
_entity.pdbx_description
1 polymer ?
#
loop_
_entity_poly.entity_id
_entity_poly.type
_entity_poly.pdbx_seq_one_letter_code
_entity_poly.pdbx_strand_id
1 'polypeptide(L)'
;MNLRGYLSRTRGGEAFKDRIEVANIADSGNERPNITLLSVGPLLKSQYDNLNATLIMLFLNATRDVCTAEDQLASIPRAVQMIEMFMPLDAERARGQDKSNADTVNCISAMNIFMDNDALFSRLVERSRLKETGHTLVWE
;
A
#
# COMPACT_ATOMS: atom_id res chain seq x y z
N MET A 1 4.69 5.36 17.74
CA MET A 1 3.41 5.70 18.41
C MET A 1 2.83 4.41 18.97
N ASN A 2 2.36 4.35 20.21
CA ASN A 2 1.73 3.13 20.75
C ASN A 2 0.24 3.15 20.34
N LEU A 3 -0.07 2.63 19.15
CA LEU A 3 -1.41 2.66 18.57
C LEU A 3 -2.46 2.03 19.50
N ARG A 4 -2.09 0.92 20.15
CA ARG A 4 -2.92 0.24 21.15
C ARG A 4 -3.24 1.13 22.36
N GLY A 5 -2.26 1.89 22.84
CA GLY A 5 -2.41 2.86 23.92
C GLY A 5 -3.27 4.07 23.52
N TYR A 6 -3.18 4.51 22.27
CA TYR A 6 -3.99 5.61 21.74
C TYR A 6 -5.46 5.19 21.58
N LEU A 7 -5.71 4.04 20.93
CA LEU A 7 -7.04 3.49 20.71
C LEU A 7 -7.71 3.05 22.01
N SER A 8 -6.94 2.63 23.02
CA SER A 8 -7.46 2.33 24.35
C SER A 8 -7.78 3.57 25.18
N ARG A 9 -7.13 4.72 24.94
CA ARG A 9 -7.43 5.99 25.62
C ARG A 9 -8.66 6.71 25.06
N THR A 10 -8.97 6.49 23.78
CA THR A 10 -10.25 6.91 23.18
C THR A 10 -11.45 6.08 23.67
N ARG A 11 -11.23 5.01 24.47
CA ARG A 11 -12.27 4.17 25.11
C ARG A 11 -12.99 4.87 26.26
N GLY A 12 -13.73 5.94 25.97
CA GLY A 12 -14.91 6.23 26.78
C GLY A 12 -15.98 5.14 26.60
N GLY A 13 -15.76 3.94 27.14
CA GLY A 13 -16.81 2.93 27.34
C GLY A 13 -17.44 2.23 26.12
N GLU A 14 -16.85 2.24 24.92
CA GLU A 14 -17.51 1.68 23.73
C GLU A 14 -17.18 0.21 23.38
N ALA A 15 -18.22 -0.48 22.90
CA ALA A 15 -18.23 -1.86 22.41
C ALA A 15 -17.33 -2.11 21.19
N PHE A 16 -16.95 -3.39 20.99
CA PHE A 16 -16.23 -3.88 19.80
C PHE A 16 -16.88 -3.42 18.48
N LYS A 17 -16.06 -3.20 17.45
CA LYS A 17 -16.48 -2.58 16.19
C LYS A 17 -16.87 -3.61 15.12
N ASP A 18 -17.90 -3.29 14.35
CA ASP A 18 -18.27 -4.05 13.16
C ASP A 18 -17.33 -3.78 11.98
N ARG A 19 -16.78 -2.57 11.91
CA ARG A 19 -15.87 -2.17 10.82
C ARG A 19 -14.82 -1.20 11.35
N ILE A 20 -13.57 -1.46 10.99
CA ILE A 20 -12.46 -0.54 11.26
C ILE A 20 -11.76 -0.27 9.94
N GLU A 21 -11.52 1.00 9.66
CA GLU A 21 -10.76 1.46 8.52
C GLU A 21 -9.51 2.15 9.02
N VAL A 22 -8.36 1.69 8.57
CA VAL A 22 -7.09 2.36 8.80
C VAL A 22 -6.61 2.98 7.49
N ALA A 23 -6.10 4.21 7.58
CA ALA A 23 -5.45 4.89 6.49
C ALA A 23 -4.09 4.23 6.16
N ASN A 24 -3.12 4.99 5.67
CA ASN A 24 -1.78 4.53 5.28
C ASN A 24 -0.88 4.07 6.45
N ILE A 25 -1.44 3.77 7.63
CA ILE A 25 -0.66 3.34 8.81
C ILE A 25 -0.01 1.97 8.57
N ALA A 26 -0.64 1.14 7.74
CA ALA A 26 -0.13 -0.18 7.37
C ALA A 26 0.97 -0.15 6.29
N ASP A 27 1.29 1.02 5.73
CA ASP A 27 2.40 1.19 4.79
C ASP A 27 3.75 1.01 5.50
N SER A 28 4.75 0.48 4.79
CA SER A 28 6.06 0.20 5.39
C SER A 28 6.81 1.47 5.76
N GLY A 29 6.90 1.73 7.06
CA GLY A 29 7.71 2.78 7.65
C GLY A 29 7.46 2.89 9.16
N ASN A 30 6.18 3.01 9.56
CA ASN A 30 5.79 3.16 10.97
C ASN A 30 5.18 1.87 11.57
N GLU A 31 4.30 1.16 10.87
CA GLU A 31 3.75 -0.13 11.32
C GLU A 31 3.55 -1.05 10.09
N ARG A 32 4.04 -2.29 10.18
CA ARG A 32 3.88 -3.27 9.08
C ARG A 32 2.44 -3.78 9.02
N PRO A 33 1.97 -4.32 7.88
CA PRO A 33 0.61 -4.85 7.74
C PRO A 33 0.22 -5.84 8.86
N ASN A 34 1.13 -6.73 9.24
CA ASN A 34 0.91 -7.68 10.33
C ASN A 34 0.82 -7.04 11.72
N ILE A 35 1.59 -5.97 11.97
CA ILE A 35 1.53 -5.24 13.25
C ILE A 35 0.21 -4.49 13.36
N THR A 36 -0.24 -3.90 12.26
CA THR A 36 -1.57 -3.26 12.17
C THR A 36 -2.67 -4.26 12.45
N LEU A 37 -2.61 -5.44 11.82
CA LEU A 37 -3.56 -6.52 12.04
C LEU A 37 -3.58 -7.00 13.50
N LEU A 38 -2.42 -7.20 14.14
CA LEU A 38 -2.32 -7.63 15.54
C LEU A 38 -2.78 -6.56 16.55
N SER A 39 -2.66 -5.28 16.20
CA SER A 39 -3.03 -4.17 17.09
C SER A 39 -4.48 -3.74 16.95
N VAL A 40 -5.03 -3.80 15.74
CA VAL A 40 -6.38 -3.33 15.40
C VAL A 40 -7.38 -4.47 15.29
N GLY A 41 -6.96 -5.66 14.85
CA GLY A 41 -7.81 -6.85 14.73
C GLY A 41 -8.61 -7.18 16.00
N PRO A 42 -7.99 -7.20 17.20
CA PRO A 42 -8.70 -7.47 18.45
C PRO A 42 -9.74 -6.41 18.88
N LEU A 43 -9.88 -5.31 18.12
CA LEU A 43 -10.90 -4.29 18.36
C LEU A 43 -12.19 -4.56 17.57
N LEU A 44 -12.16 -5.50 16.63
CA LEU A 44 -13.34 -6.00 15.95
C LEU A 44 -14.18 -6.87 16.89
N LYS A 45 -15.48 -6.96 16.60
CA LYS A 45 -16.36 -7.95 17.23
C LYS A 45 -15.85 -9.35 16.96
N SER A 46 -16.09 -10.25 17.91
CA SER A 46 -15.83 -11.68 17.71
C SER A 46 -16.64 -12.19 16.51
N GLN A 47 -16.17 -13.27 15.90
CA GLN A 47 -16.91 -13.97 14.86
C GLN A 47 -18.28 -14.50 15.34
N TYR A 48 -18.45 -14.71 16.65
CA TYR A 48 -19.71 -15.15 17.26
C TYR A 48 -20.74 -14.04 17.32
N ASP A 49 -20.30 -12.80 17.50
CA ASP A 49 -21.17 -11.61 17.56
C ASP A 49 -21.45 -11.04 16.17
N ASN A 50 -20.45 -11.04 15.29
CA ASN A 50 -20.62 -10.57 13.91
C ASN A 50 -19.61 -11.24 12.96
N LEU A 51 -20.09 -12.19 12.15
CA LEU A 51 -19.31 -12.85 11.09
C LEU A 51 -18.81 -11.90 10.00
N ASN A 52 -19.39 -10.70 9.88
CA ASN A 52 -19.01 -9.68 8.90
C ASN A 52 -18.11 -8.59 9.48
N ALA A 53 -17.59 -8.78 10.71
CA ALA A 53 -16.67 -7.82 11.30
C ALA A 53 -15.43 -7.65 10.40
N THR A 54 -15.14 -6.42 9.96
CA THR A 54 -14.16 -6.17 8.88
C THR A 54 -13.11 -5.14 9.25
N LEU A 55 -11.83 -5.47 9.08
CA LEU A 55 -10.72 -4.52 9.09
C LEU A 55 -10.30 -4.22 7.64
N ILE A 56 -10.35 -2.96 7.25
CA ILE A 56 -9.90 -2.47 5.95
C ILE A 56 -8.62 -1.68 6.15
N MET A 57 -7.57 -2.07 5.42
CA MET A 57 -6.27 -1.41 5.42
C MET A 57 -6.04 -0.76 4.06
N LEU A 58 -5.77 0.55 4.07
CA LEU A 58 -5.42 1.30 2.86
C LEU A 58 -3.90 1.37 2.68
N PHE A 59 -3.42 1.02 1.48
CA PHE A 59 -2.00 1.02 1.14
C PHE A 59 -1.70 2.03 0.03
N LEU A 60 -1.17 3.21 0.38
CA LEU A 60 -0.92 4.29 -0.59
C LEU A 60 0.53 4.33 -1.05
N ASN A 61 1.46 3.98 -0.16
CA ASN A 61 2.89 4.08 -0.39
C ASN A 61 3.58 2.71 -0.42
N ALA A 62 2.86 1.64 -0.08
CA ALA A 62 3.38 0.29 0.02
C ALA A 62 4.24 -0.15 -1.17
N THR A 63 3.80 0.10 -2.41
CA THR A 63 4.54 -0.31 -3.61
C THR A 63 5.82 0.50 -3.79
N ARG A 64 5.77 1.82 -3.54
CA ARG A 64 6.94 2.69 -3.57
C ARG A 64 7.99 2.25 -2.54
N ASP A 65 7.55 1.89 -1.36
CA ASP A 65 8.47 1.59 -0.25
C ASP A 65 9.13 0.20 -0.37
N VAL A 66 8.54 -0.73 -1.14
CA VAL A 66 9.13 -2.06 -1.43
C VAL A 66 9.79 -2.16 -2.81
N CYS A 67 9.64 -1.13 -3.64
CA CYS A 67 10.25 -1.02 -4.96
C CYS A 67 11.77 -0.85 -4.83
N THR A 68 12.52 -1.67 -5.57
CA THR A 68 13.97 -1.56 -5.68
C THR A 68 14.38 -0.88 -6.99
N ALA A 69 15.65 -0.50 -7.10
CA ALA A 69 16.18 0.06 -8.34
C ALA A 69 16.06 -0.94 -9.52
N GLU A 70 16.20 -2.24 -9.24
CA GLU A 70 16.03 -3.30 -10.22
C GLU A 70 14.58 -3.38 -10.72
N ASP A 71 13.59 -3.24 -9.84
CA ASP A 71 12.17 -3.22 -10.25
C ASP A 71 11.88 -2.03 -11.17
N GLN A 72 12.44 -0.85 -10.86
CA GLN A 72 12.30 0.34 -11.69
C GLN A 72 12.90 0.10 -13.08
N LEU A 73 14.14 -0.41 -13.14
CA LEU A 73 14.81 -0.72 -14.41
C LEU A 73 14.04 -1.76 -15.23
N ALA A 74 13.51 -2.80 -14.58
CA ALA A 74 12.71 -3.83 -15.23
C ALA A 74 11.39 -3.30 -15.81
N SER A 75 10.83 -2.24 -15.23
CA SER A 75 9.58 -1.62 -15.71
C SER A 75 9.75 -0.74 -16.95
N ILE A 76 10.98 -0.26 -17.23
CA ILE A 76 11.25 0.72 -18.30
C ILE A 76 10.75 0.26 -19.68
N PRO A 77 11.04 -0.96 -20.17
CA PRO A 77 10.64 -1.36 -21.53
C PRO A 77 9.12 -1.30 -21.73
N ARG A 78 8.36 -1.78 -20.74
CA ARG A 78 6.89 -1.72 -20.74
C ARG A 78 6.40 -0.29 -20.62
N ALA A 79 7.00 0.51 -19.74
CA ALA A 79 6.62 1.90 -19.57
C ALA A 79 6.81 2.70 -20.86
N VAL A 80 7.95 2.55 -21.55
CA VAL A 80 8.21 3.21 -22.84
C VAL A 80 7.16 2.82 -23.87
N GLN A 81 6.88 1.52 -24.03
CA GLN A 81 5.87 1.04 -24.98
C GLN A 81 4.48 1.64 -24.70
N MET A 82 4.07 1.70 -23.43
CA MET A 82 2.77 2.25 -23.06
C MET A 82 2.72 3.77 -23.22
N ILE A 83 3.81 4.47 -22.90
CA ILE A 83 3.91 5.91 -23.10
C ILE A 83 3.80 6.25 -24.59
N GLU A 84 4.52 5.54 -25.47
CA GLU A 84 4.41 5.73 -26.93
C GLU A 84 2.99 5.47 -27.46
N MET A 85 2.26 4.52 -26.86
CA MET A 85 0.90 4.19 -27.27
C MET A 85 -0.15 5.21 -26.82
N PHE A 86 -0.04 5.72 -25.59
CA PHE A 86 -1.09 6.53 -24.95
C PHE A 86 -0.75 8.02 -24.84
N MET A 87 0.50 8.39 -25.09
CA MET A 87 0.99 9.75 -24.98
C MET A 87 1.75 10.11 -26.26
N PRO A 88 1.19 10.98 -27.14
CA PRO A 88 1.88 11.44 -28.33
C PRO A 88 2.97 12.45 -27.94
N LEU A 89 4.03 11.96 -27.29
CA LEU A 89 5.18 12.76 -26.91
C LEU A 89 6.04 13.06 -28.13
N ASP A 90 6.57 14.28 -28.18
CA ASP A 90 7.67 14.59 -29.08
C ASP A 90 8.95 13.97 -28.49
N ALA A 91 9.46 12.92 -29.15
CA ALA A 91 10.60 12.13 -28.66
C ALA A 91 11.87 12.98 -28.49
N GLU A 92 12.07 14.01 -29.31
CA GLU A 92 13.22 14.92 -29.22
C GLU A 92 13.12 15.80 -27.98
N ARG A 93 11.90 16.24 -27.66
CA ARG A 93 11.61 17.05 -26.47
C ARG A 93 11.65 16.25 -25.18
N ALA A 94 11.22 15.00 -25.21
CA ALA A 94 11.24 14.11 -24.05
C ALA A 94 12.66 13.65 -23.68
N ARG A 95 13.54 13.47 -24.67
CA ARG A 95 14.97 13.09 -24.50
C ARG A 95 15.91 14.28 -24.31
N GLY A 96 15.38 15.50 -24.42
CA GLY A 96 16.14 16.74 -24.28
C GLY A 96 16.73 16.93 -22.88
N GLN A 97 17.70 17.85 -22.77
CA GLN A 97 18.36 18.18 -21.50
C GLN A 97 17.49 19.01 -20.55
N ASP A 98 16.38 19.58 -21.05
CA ASP A 98 15.46 20.37 -20.25
C ASP A 98 14.52 19.46 -19.44
N LYS A 99 14.95 19.15 -18.22
CA LYS A 99 14.17 18.34 -17.26
C LYS A 99 12.89 19.03 -16.78
N SER A 100 12.69 20.30 -17.09
CA SER A 100 11.48 21.06 -16.73
C SER A 100 10.42 21.09 -17.83
N ASN A 101 10.75 20.57 -19.03
CA ASN A 101 9.79 20.43 -20.10
C ASN A 101 8.63 19.50 -19.70
N ALA A 102 7.41 19.90 -20.05
CA ALA A 102 6.18 19.15 -19.79
C ALA A 102 6.26 17.71 -20.32
N ASP A 103 6.87 17.49 -21.50
CA ASP A 103 7.00 16.13 -22.08
C ASP A 103 7.88 15.22 -21.22
N THR A 104 8.98 15.76 -20.69
CA THR A 104 9.87 15.03 -19.78
C THR A 104 9.19 14.74 -18.43
N VAL A 105 8.48 15.72 -17.87
CA VAL A 105 7.73 15.55 -16.60
C VAL A 105 6.60 14.54 -16.75
N ASN A 106 5.87 14.59 -17.88
CA ASN A 106 4.79 13.66 -18.19
C ASN A 106 5.32 12.25 -18.39
N CYS A 107 6.45 12.10 -19.09
CA CYS A 107 7.11 10.81 -19.30
C CYS A 107 7.53 10.19 -17.96
N ILE A 108 8.23 10.93 -17.09
CA ILE A 108 8.66 10.46 -15.77
C ILE A 108 7.46 10.09 -14.89
N SER A 109 6.42 10.92 -14.89
CA SER A 109 5.22 10.69 -14.09
C SER A 109 4.45 9.46 -14.58
N ALA A 110 4.39 9.25 -15.90
CA ALA A 110 3.76 8.09 -16.52
C ALA A 110 4.53 6.79 -16.26
N MET A 111 5.87 6.82 -16.17
CA MET A 111 6.67 5.64 -15.86
C MET A 111 6.23 4.96 -14.56
N ASN A 112 5.90 5.74 -13.52
CA ASN A 112 5.43 5.20 -12.24
C ASN A 112 4.08 4.46 -12.33
N ILE A 113 3.24 4.81 -13.32
CA ILE A 113 1.93 4.17 -13.54
C ILE A 113 2.11 2.75 -14.08
N PHE A 114 3.17 2.51 -14.86
CA PHE A 114 3.41 1.24 -15.55
C PHE A 114 4.29 0.26 -14.76
N MET A 115 4.60 0.57 -13.50
CA MET A 115 5.22 -0.39 -12.60
C MET A 115 4.29 -1.58 -12.34
N ASP A 116 4.89 -2.75 -12.10
CA ASP A 116 4.19 -3.94 -11.65
C ASP A 116 3.81 -3.80 -10.17
N ASN A 117 2.80 -2.98 -9.91
CA ASN A 117 2.31 -2.70 -8.57
C ASN A 117 1.75 -3.96 -7.89
N ASP A 118 1.24 -4.93 -8.65
CA ASP A 118 0.72 -6.20 -8.12
C ASP A 118 1.85 -7.07 -7.57
N ALA A 119 2.96 -7.19 -8.30
CA ALA A 119 4.14 -7.91 -7.82
C ALA A 119 4.76 -7.24 -6.58
N LEU A 120 4.86 -5.90 -6.60
CA LEU A 120 5.36 -5.12 -5.47
C LEU A 120 4.47 -5.29 -4.23
N PHE A 121 3.16 -5.21 -4.39
CA PHE A 121 2.22 -5.40 -3.30
C PHE A 121 2.23 -6.85 -2.77
N SER A 122 2.33 -7.84 -3.66
CA SER A 122 2.46 -9.25 -3.27
C SER A 122 3.72 -9.47 -2.43
N ARG A 123 4.84 -8.87 -2.81
CA ARG A 123 6.10 -8.88 -2.05
C ARG A 123 5.93 -8.27 -0.65
N LEU A 124 5.15 -7.20 -0.50
CA LEU A 124 4.83 -6.63 0.83
C LEU A 124 4.03 -7.64 1.68
N VAL A 125 2.99 -8.23 1.12
CA VAL A 125 2.12 -9.20 1.81
C VAL A 125 2.94 -10.40 2.31
N GLU A 126 3.85 -10.91 1.49
CA GLU A 126 4.77 -11.99 1.84
C GLU A 126 5.77 -11.57 2.92
N ARG A 127 6.47 -10.43 2.74
CA ARG A 127 7.47 -9.94 3.70
C ARG A 127 6.87 -9.63 5.07
N SER A 128 5.62 -9.20 5.11
CA SER A 128 4.91 -8.93 6.37
C SER A 128 4.31 -10.19 7.00
N ARG A 129 4.25 -11.32 6.28
CA ARG A 129 3.57 -12.54 6.73
C ARG A 129 2.11 -12.27 7.13
N LEU A 130 1.45 -11.39 6.36
CA LEU A 130 0.12 -10.90 6.69
C LEU A 130 -0.90 -12.03 6.73
N LYS A 131 -0.82 -12.99 5.79
CA LYS A 131 -1.72 -14.14 5.71
C LYS A 131 -1.58 -15.04 6.93
N GLU A 132 -0.36 -15.39 7.31
CA GLU A 132 -0.07 -16.23 8.48
C GLU A 132 -0.51 -15.57 9.78
N THR A 133 -0.33 -14.24 9.87
CA THR A 133 -0.78 -13.45 11.00
C THR A 133 -2.31 -13.45 11.12
N GLY A 134 -3.03 -13.36 10.00
CA GLY A 134 -4.49 -13.45 9.97
C GLY A 134 -5.01 -14.80 10.45
N HIS A 135 -4.31 -15.90 10.14
CA HIS A 135 -4.68 -17.23 10.61
C HIS A 135 -4.39 -17.47 12.10
N THR A 136 -3.52 -16.68 12.72
CA THR A 136 -3.17 -16.82 14.15
C THR A 136 -4.02 -15.98 15.08
N LEU A 137 -4.86 -15.08 14.55
CA LEU A 137 -5.88 -14.40 15.34
C LEU A 137 -6.97 -15.41 15.72
N VAL A 138 -6.84 -15.98 16.92
CA VAL A 138 -7.90 -16.75 17.56
C VAL A 138 -8.94 -15.76 18.07
N TRP A 139 -10.15 -15.83 17.52
CA TRP A 139 -11.29 -15.05 17.96
C TRP A 139 -11.91 -15.76 19.18
N GLU A 140 -11.48 -15.37 20.38
CA GLU A 140 -12.14 -15.74 21.64
C GLU A 140 -13.44 -14.95 21.85
#